data_AF-A0A7S3WJ95-F1
#
_entry.id   AF-A0A7S3WJ95-F1
#
_cell.length_a   1.000
_cell.length_b   1.000
_cell.length_c   1.000
_cell.angle_alpha   90.00
_cell.angle_beta   90.00
_cell.angle_gamma   90.00
#
_symmetry.space_group_name_H-M   'P 1'
#
loop_
_entity.id
_entity.type
_entity.pdbx_description
1 polymer ?
#
loop_
_entity_poly.entity_id
_entity_poly.type
_entity_poly.pdbx_seq_one_letter_code
_entity_poly.pdbx_strand_id
1 'polypeptide(L)'
;SKPSQGSQAPSMRFASGLLILLSTLLVLPLTAVFAPVAISFVATLFTPWIALGLSGSSDADWLRWRSFPLVVPMVLFVDLPLALYLLVATTIVDILFLQPLVLLAYEAAVLLFRRKTHLPSADDAEAPRPRRVPAAASEGDHAPAASDKGAKYRDHASVWAALEGDANVRAGDVRLLSLKWLMALADKGGALPRRQELPEEAFVTAAQLRRIEAGARRGFDTREYSKLLQRMFADYTFSTELELMASLFRRKRNVDELLPIVSISYCWLEAAHPDREGRQLQLLSRKLRSLYGGRGLLGACREYGFSDMGVFLDWGSGYQKDPALWRAWMSLPALYSMSDDELRRVDSEWIVDERHSHEALAEGAMYAMSEETLHSMADGERLVAERRAYEQSRTGEQKAAFGRMLHHTMDLWYAHAAVTVVLLTQLPDELPAGFDTTRTYESRGWTTFERCSAELSHPFRLFSAGWKLVIDVADEAGGAKMRLPATPARMEALLAKCRFTNGADKGTVLALYEQTAAAILGSLDKLSVAGLPLVRGDVWCSPSRLA
;
A
#
# COMPACT_ATOMS: atom_id res chain seq x y z
N SER A 1 -32.08 -51.08 -22.71
CA SER A 1 -31.45 -51.86 -21.62
C SER A 1 -30.95 -50.89 -20.56
N LYS A 2 -31.17 -51.22 -19.28
CA LYS A 2 -30.98 -50.35 -18.09
C LYS A 2 -29.57 -49.75 -17.96
N PRO A 3 -29.39 -48.59 -17.29
CA PRO A 3 -28.08 -48.11 -16.87
C PRO A 3 -27.63 -48.90 -15.63
N SER A 4 -26.38 -49.37 -15.60
CA SER A 4 -25.76 -49.90 -14.38
C SER A 4 -24.86 -48.84 -13.75
N GLN A 5 -24.94 -48.80 -12.43
CA GLN A 5 -24.51 -47.73 -11.54
C GLN A 5 -22.99 -47.56 -11.51
N GLY A 6 -22.55 -46.30 -11.47
CA GLY A 6 -21.20 -45.95 -11.05
C GLY A 6 -20.98 -46.33 -9.59
N SER A 7 -19.92 -47.10 -9.34
CA SER A 7 -19.33 -47.26 -8.01
C SER A 7 -18.04 -46.45 -7.96
N GLN A 8 -18.00 -45.52 -7.02
CA GLN A 8 -16.95 -44.55 -6.79
C GLN A 8 -15.62 -45.21 -6.39
N ALA A 9 -14.54 -44.55 -6.80
CA ALA A 9 -13.17 -44.77 -6.32
C ALA A 9 -13.08 -44.83 -4.79
N PRO A 10 -12.67 -45.97 -4.19
CA PRO A 10 -12.44 -46.06 -2.74
C PRO A 10 -10.97 -45.80 -2.34
N SER A 11 -10.02 -45.71 -3.28
CA SER A 11 -8.59 -45.81 -2.94
C SER A 11 -7.96 -44.53 -2.36
N MET A 12 -8.29 -43.34 -2.86
CA MET A 12 -7.71 -42.08 -2.37
C MET A 12 -8.33 -41.63 -1.03
N ARG A 13 -9.65 -41.79 -0.84
CA ARG A 13 -10.31 -41.42 0.43
C ARG A 13 -9.85 -42.28 1.61
N PHE A 14 -9.50 -43.54 1.35
CA PHE A 14 -8.96 -44.44 2.38
C PHE A 14 -7.53 -44.08 2.78
N ALA A 15 -6.69 -43.65 1.83
CA ALA A 15 -5.32 -43.22 2.10
C ALA A 15 -5.28 -41.88 2.86
N SER A 16 -6.10 -40.91 2.46
CA SER A 16 -6.25 -39.63 3.19
C SER A 16 -6.85 -39.85 4.58
N GLY A 17 -7.86 -40.72 4.68
CA GLY A 17 -8.50 -41.08 5.96
C GLY A 17 -7.54 -41.77 6.92
N LEU A 18 -6.69 -42.68 6.44
CA LEU A 18 -5.69 -43.38 7.27
C LEU A 18 -4.56 -42.46 7.72
N LEU A 19 -4.10 -41.53 6.88
CA LEU A 19 -3.09 -40.53 7.26
C LEU A 19 -3.63 -39.53 8.28
N ILE A 20 -4.88 -39.10 8.11
CA ILE A 20 -5.58 -38.25 9.07
C ILE A 20 -5.78 -39.02 10.39
N LEU A 21 -6.20 -40.30 10.34
CA LEU A 21 -6.40 -41.15 11.51
C LEU A 21 -5.08 -41.41 12.26
N LEU A 22 -3.98 -41.68 11.55
CA LEU A 22 -2.64 -41.83 12.14
C LEU A 22 -2.15 -40.51 12.74
N SER A 23 -2.34 -39.39 12.04
CA SER A 23 -1.96 -38.07 12.58
C SER A 23 -2.79 -37.70 13.81
N THR A 24 -4.08 -38.02 13.86
CA THR A 24 -4.92 -37.79 15.04
C THR A 24 -4.61 -38.76 16.18
N LEU A 25 -4.34 -40.04 15.89
CA LEU A 25 -3.93 -41.02 16.91
C LEU A 25 -2.53 -40.72 17.49
N LEU A 26 -1.65 -40.02 16.78
CA LEU A 26 -0.34 -39.61 17.30
C LEU A 26 -0.42 -38.25 18.01
N VAL A 27 -1.04 -37.25 17.38
CA VAL A 27 -1.03 -35.86 17.84
C VAL A 27 -1.95 -35.65 19.03
N LEU A 28 -3.09 -36.32 19.11
CA LEU A 28 -4.07 -36.14 20.20
C LEU A 28 -3.55 -36.63 21.57
N PRO A 29 -2.95 -37.83 21.71
CA PRO A 29 -2.35 -38.24 22.98
C PRO A 29 -1.07 -37.44 23.31
N LEU A 30 -0.27 -37.06 22.30
CA LEU A 30 0.86 -36.16 22.50
C LEU A 30 0.42 -34.81 23.08
N THR A 31 -0.57 -34.17 22.47
CA THR A 31 -1.10 -32.89 22.94
C THR A 31 -1.81 -33.03 24.28
N ALA A 32 -2.48 -34.15 24.58
CA ALA A 32 -3.10 -34.39 25.88
C ALA A 32 -2.07 -34.61 27.01
N VAL A 33 -0.90 -35.20 26.71
CA VAL A 33 0.19 -35.40 27.68
C VAL A 33 1.05 -34.13 27.82
N PHE A 34 1.26 -33.38 26.75
CA PHE A 34 2.07 -32.16 26.77
C PHE A 34 1.32 -30.91 27.20
N ALA A 35 0.01 -30.81 26.94
CA ALA A 35 -0.77 -29.63 27.30
C ALA A 35 -0.69 -29.31 28.81
N PRO A 36 -0.77 -30.27 29.76
CA PRO A 36 -0.61 -29.97 31.18
C PRO A 36 0.77 -29.42 31.52
N VAL A 37 1.83 -29.91 30.88
CA VAL A 37 3.21 -29.47 31.13
C VAL A 37 3.47 -28.09 30.52
N ALA A 38 3.02 -27.86 29.29
CA ALA A 38 3.09 -26.56 28.63
C ALA A 38 2.21 -25.50 29.34
N ILE A 39 1.00 -25.87 29.77
CA ILE A 39 0.12 -25.01 30.59
C ILE A 39 0.78 -24.71 31.94
N SER A 40 1.43 -25.69 32.57
CA SER A 40 2.17 -25.48 33.83
C SER A 40 3.39 -24.58 33.64
N PHE A 41 4.12 -24.74 32.54
CA PHE A 41 5.24 -23.87 32.17
C PHE A 41 4.76 -22.43 31.92
N VAL A 42 3.72 -22.25 31.10
CA VAL A 42 3.11 -20.94 30.82
C VAL A 42 2.54 -20.33 32.11
N ALA A 43 1.84 -21.10 32.95
CA ALA A 43 1.36 -20.62 34.23
C ALA A 43 2.53 -20.16 35.12
N THR A 44 3.62 -20.93 35.21
CA THR A 44 4.80 -20.58 36.01
C THR A 44 5.51 -19.33 35.46
N LEU A 45 5.55 -19.17 34.13
CA LEU A 45 6.13 -18.00 33.46
C LEU A 45 5.31 -16.73 33.64
N PHE A 46 3.97 -16.83 33.69
CA PHE A 46 3.04 -15.69 33.72
C PHE A 46 2.49 -15.34 35.11
N THR A 47 2.43 -16.29 36.06
CA THR A 47 1.99 -16.06 37.45
C THR A 47 2.69 -14.88 38.14
N PRO A 48 4.02 -14.69 37.99
CA PRO A 48 4.71 -13.54 38.58
C PRO A 48 4.26 -12.18 38.03
N TRP A 49 3.91 -12.14 36.74
CA TRP A 49 3.47 -10.91 36.05
C TRP A 49 2.03 -10.54 36.40
N ILE A 50 1.18 -11.55 36.62
CA ILE A 50 -0.18 -11.38 37.15
C ILE A 50 -0.10 -10.89 38.60
N ALA A 51 0.79 -11.44 39.42
CA ALA A 51 1.01 -11.03 40.81
C ALA A 51 1.58 -9.60 40.94
N LEU A 52 2.32 -9.12 39.93
CA LEU A 52 2.81 -7.73 39.82
C LEU A 52 1.77 -6.78 39.21
N GLY A 53 0.57 -7.24 38.86
CA GLY A 53 -0.51 -6.40 38.35
C GLY A 53 -0.22 -5.75 36.98
N LEU A 54 0.59 -6.40 36.15
CA LEU A 54 0.97 -5.91 34.80
C LEU A 54 -0.04 -6.31 33.71
N SER A 55 -1.05 -7.12 34.04
CA SER A 55 -2.11 -7.56 33.12
C SER A 55 -3.42 -6.76 33.21
N GLY A 56 -3.46 -5.66 33.98
CA GLY A 56 -4.66 -4.83 34.15
C GLY A 56 -4.36 -3.32 34.11
N SER A 57 -5.20 -2.56 33.40
CA SER A 57 -5.08 -1.10 33.23
C SER A 57 -5.69 -0.32 34.40
N SER A 58 -5.11 -0.42 35.60
CA SER A 58 -5.54 0.38 36.75
C SER A 58 -4.37 1.07 37.44
N ASP A 59 -4.57 2.33 37.83
CA ASP A 59 -3.64 3.29 38.44
C ASP A 59 -3.13 2.92 39.86
N ALA A 60 -2.94 1.64 40.15
CA ALA A 60 -2.52 1.13 41.45
C ALA A 60 -1.01 0.88 41.52
N ASP A 61 -0.19 1.89 41.23
CA ASP A 61 1.29 1.78 41.28
C ASP A 61 1.82 1.48 42.69
N TRP A 62 1.08 1.83 43.75
CA TRP A 62 1.49 1.62 45.14
C TRP A 62 1.47 0.15 45.60
N LEU A 63 0.64 -0.70 44.99
CA LEU A 63 0.60 -2.15 45.29
C LEU A 63 1.80 -2.89 44.68
N ARG A 64 2.34 -2.40 43.56
CA ARG A 64 3.43 -3.04 42.78
C ARG A 64 4.77 -3.08 43.54
N TRP A 65 5.08 -2.04 44.32
CA TRP A 65 6.35 -1.93 45.04
C TRP A 65 6.41 -2.76 46.34
N ARG A 66 5.25 -3.12 46.91
CA ARG A 66 5.17 -3.83 48.18
C ARG A 66 5.31 -5.34 48.04
N SER A 67 4.89 -5.91 46.91
CA SER A 67 5.03 -7.33 46.57
C SER A 67 6.36 -7.67 45.89
N PHE A 68 7.09 -6.67 45.37
CA PHE A 68 8.39 -6.86 44.71
C PHE A 68 9.43 -7.66 45.51
N PRO A 69 9.62 -7.44 46.83
CA PRO A 69 10.60 -8.19 47.63
C PRO A 69 10.22 -9.67 47.85
N LEU A 70 8.95 -10.03 47.66
CA LEU A 70 8.42 -11.38 47.83
C LEU A 70 8.37 -12.14 46.51
N VAL A 71 8.01 -11.45 45.43
CA VAL A 71 7.90 -12.04 44.09
C VAL A 71 9.29 -12.35 43.51
N VAL A 72 10.28 -11.48 43.69
CA VAL A 72 11.62 -11.68 43.10
C VAL A 72 12.30 -12.97 43.61
N PRO A 73 12.34 -13.27 44.92
CA PRO A 73 12.86 -14.55 45.40
C PRO A 73 12.03 -15.75 44.92
N MET A 74 10.70 -15.62 44.89
CA MET A 74 9.83 -16.71 44.41
C MET A 74 10.13 -17.05 42.95
N VAL A 75 10.30 -16.03 42.09
CA VAL A 75 10.66 -16.23 40.69
C VAL A 75 12.04 -16.85 40.54
N LEU A 76 13.04 -16.37 41.28
CA LEU A 76 14.42 -16.82 41.14
C LEU A 76 14.67 -18.22 41.70
N PHE A 77 14.03 -18.56 42.83
CA PHE A 77 14.30 -19.80 43.55
C PHE A 77 13.26 -20.90 43.35
N VAL A 78 12.07 -20.57 42.83
CA VAL A 78 10.98 -21.55 42.63
C VAL A 78 10.56 -21.59 41.18
N ASP A 79 10.10 -20.47 40.61
CA ASP A 79 9.48 -20.48 39.27
C ASP A 79 10.50 -20.76 38.17
N LEU A 80 11.69 -20.14 38.21
CA LEU A 80 12.73 -20.31 37.20
C LEU A 80 13.36 -21.72 37.24
N PRO A 81 13.75 -22.29 38.40
CA PRO A 81 14.23 -23.67 38.46
C PRO A 81 13.16 -24.68 38.05
N LEU A 82 11.89 -24.45 38.43
CA LEU A 82 10.79 -25.32 38.04
C LEU A 82 10.50 -25.24 36.54
N ALA A 83 10.51 -24.04 35.95
CA ALA A 83 10.36 -23.85 34.52
C ALA A 83 11.51 -24.50 33.74
N LEU A 84 12.75 -24.38 34.23
CA LEU A 84 13.92 -25.03 33.64
C LEU A 84 13.84 -26.56 33.75
N TYR A 85 13.41 -27.09 34.89
CA TYR A 85 13.19 -28.52 35.08
C TYR A 85 12.11 -29.06 34.14
N LEU A 86 10.97 -28.36 34.03
CA LEU A 86 9.89 -28.74 33.11
C LEU A 86 10.36 -28.68 31.65
N LEU A 87 11.14 -27.65 31.27
CA LEU A 87 11.73 -27.54 29.94
C LEU A 87 12.65 -28.72 29.64
N VAL A 88 13.63 -29.00 30.51
CA VAL A 88 14.57 -30.12 30.34
C VAL A 88 13.83 -31.46 30.30
N ALA A 89 12.83 -31.66 31.16
CA ALA A 89 12.00 -32.86 31.16
C ALA A 89 11.24 -33.02 29.83
N THR A 90 10.67 -31.93 29.28
CA THR A 90 10.01 -31.98 27.97
C THR A 90 10.97 -32.25 26.83
N THR A 91 12.18 -31.67 26.83
CA THR A 91 13.20 -31.91 25.80
C THR A 91 13.71 -33.35 25.84
N ILE A 92 13.90 -33.92 27.03
CA ILE A 92 14.29 -35.33 27.20
C ILE A 92 13.20 -36.25 26.65
N VAL A 93 11.92 -35.96 26.95
CA VAL A 93 10.80 -36.74 26.42
C VAL A 93 10.70 -36.64 24.90
N ASP A 94 10.94 -35.44 24.34
CA ASP A 94 10.91 -35.21 22.89
C ASP A 94 11.98 -36.04 22.15
N ILE A 95 13.22 -35.96 22.64
CA ILE A 95 14.38 -36.65 22.04
C ILE A 95 14.29 -38.18 22.23
N LEU A 96 13.92 -38.65 23.42
CA LEU A 96 13.95 -40.09 23.73
C LEU A 96 12.73 -40.85 23.22
N PHE A 97 11.58 -40.19 23.04
CA PHE A 97 10.33 -40.87 22.72
C PHE A 97 9.64 -40.34 21.47
N LEU A 98 9.58 -39.02 21.26
CA LEU A 98 8.81 -38.44 20.15
C LEU A 98 9.53 -38.58 18.81
N GLN A 99 10.77 -38.11 18.73
CA GLN A 99 11.57 -38.18 17.50
C GLN A 99 11.75 -39.62 16.98
N PRO A 100 12.09 -40.61 17.84
CA PRO A 100 12.21 -42.00 17.39
C PRO A 100 10.89 -42.57 16.88
N LEU A 101 9.76 -42.21 17.52
CA LEU A 101 8.43 -42.73 17.19
C LEU A 101 7.87 -42.10 15.91
N VAL A 102 8.18 -40.83 15.63
CA VAL A 102 7.91 -40.17 14.34
C VAL A 102 8.75 -40.78 13.22
N LEU A 103 10.05 -41.04 13.46
CA LEU A 103 10.90 -41.74 12.49
C LEU A 103 10.38 -43.16 12.20
N LEU A 104 9.96 -43.89 13.23
CA LEU A 104 9.42 -45.24 13.10
C LEU A 104 8.10 -45.25 12.32
N ALA A 105 7.23 -44.27 12.57
CA ALA A 105 5.97 -44.09 11.86
C ALA A 105 6.21 -43.71 10.38
N TYR A 106 7.22 -42.87 10.10
CA TYR A 106 7.63 -42.51 8.76
C TYR A 106 8.19 -43.72 7.98
N GLU A 107 9.11 -44.49 8.58
CA GLU A 107 9.65 -45.73 8.02
C GLU A 107 8.56 -46.76 7.76
N ALA A 108 7.62 -46.94 8.70
CA ALA A 108 6.48 -47.83 8.53
C ALA A 108 5.56 -47.37 7.39
N ALA A 109 5.33 -46.06 7.24
CA ALA A 109 4.55 -45.50 6.14
C ALA A 109 5.24 -45.70 4.79
N VAL A 110 6.55 -45.48 4.71
CA VAL A 110 7.36 -45.71 3.50
C VAL A 110 7.36 -47.19 3.10
N LEU A 111 7.50 -48.11 4.06
CA LEU A 111 7.43 -49.56 3.82
C LEU A 111 6.04 -50.02 3.37
N LEU A 112 4.97 -49.44 3.92
CA LEU A 112 3.59 -49.70 3.50
C LEU A 112 3.31 -49.20 2.07
N PHE A 113 3.92 -48.07 1.67
CA PHE A 113 3.84 -47.56 0.30
C PHE A 113 4.66 -48.39 -0.69
N ARG A 114 5.88 -48.83 -0.31
CA ARG A 114 6.73 -49.69 -1.17
C ARG A 114 6.11 -51.05 -1.48
N ARG A 115 5.31 -51.61 -0.55
CA ARG A 115 4.65 -52.91 -0.73
C ARG A 115 3.43 -52.87 -1.67
N LYS A 116 2.95 -51.68 -2.05
CA LYS A 116 1.73 -51.49 -2.87
C LYS A 116 1.97 -51.12 -4.33
N THR A 117 3.22 -51.01 -4.77
CA THR A 117 3.58 -50.70 -6.17
C THR A 117 4.42 -51.82 -6.78
N HIS A 118 3.77 -52.86 -7.29
CA HIS A 118 4.35 -53.62 -8.41
C HIS A 118 4.10 -52.78 -9.66
N LEU A 119 5.15 -52.14 -10.18
CA LEU A 119 5.10 -51.36 -11.42
C LEU A 119 5.46 -52.29 -12.59
N PRO A 120 4.66 -52.37 -13.67
CA PRO A 120 5.10 -53.01 -14.91
C PRO A 120 6.16 -52.14 -15.61
N SER A 121 7.04 -52.82 -16.36
CA SER A 121 8.12 -52.22 -17.15
C SER A 121 7.61 -51.17 -18.12
N ALA A 122 8.37 -50.07 -18.23
CA ALA A 122 8.10 -48.96 -19.13
C ALA A 122 8.58 -49.30 -20.55
N ASP A 123 7.71 -49.94 -21.33
CA ASP A 123 7.68 -49.81 -22.78
C ASP A 123 6.19 -49.59 -23.15
N ASP A 124 5.93 -48.65 -24.05
CA ASP A 124 4.62 -48.32 -24.64
C ASP A 124 3.64 -47.46 -23.80
N ALA A 125 3.83 -46.14 -23.84
CA ALA A 125 2.74 -45.18 -24.10
C ALA A 125 3.27 -43.75 -24.24
N GLU A 126 3.15 -43.23 -25.45
CA GLU A 126 3.58 -41.91 -25.90
C GLU A 126 2.68 -40.79 -25.34
N ALA A 127 3.28 -39.76 -24.74
CA ALA A 127 2.59 -38.53 -24.29
C ALA A 127 3.22 -37.27 -24.94
N PRO A 128 2.45 -36.20 -25.19
CA PRO A 128 2.85 -35.11 -26.08
C PRO A 128 3.91 -34.20 -25.45
N ARG A 129 4.93 -33.84 -26.24
CA ARG A 129 6.10 -33.08 -25.82
C ARG A 129 5.75 -31.61 -25.47
N PRO A 130 6.23 -31.07 -24.34
CA PRO A 130 6.28 -29.62 -24.14
C PRO A 130 7.39 -28.98 -24.99
N ARG A 131 7.09 -27.80 -25.53
CA ARG A 131 7.97 -26.98 -26.36
C ARG A 131 9.15 -26.50 -25.50
N ARG A 132 10.36 -27.00 -25.79
CA ARG A 132 11.62 -26.55 -25.16
C ARG A 132 11.90 -25.10 -25.53
N VAL A 133 12.01 -24.22 -24.54
CA VAL A 133 12.83 -23.01 -24.63
C VAL A 133 14.29 -23.46 -24.42
N PRO A 134 15.26 -23.03 -25.24
CA PRO A 134 16.64 -23.47 -25.09
C PRO A 134 17.22 -23.00 -23.76
N ALA A 135 17.82 -23.94 -23.02
CA ALA A 135 18.70 -23.63 -21.90
C ALA A 135 19.95 -22.94 -22.46
N ALA A 136 20.16 -21.67 -22.10
CA ALA A 136 21.45 -21.03 -22.28
C ALA A 136 22.42 -21.57 -21.22
N ALA A 137 23.61 -21.89 -21.69
CA ALA A 137 24.65 -22.64 -21.00
C ALA A 137 25.19 -21.91 -19.76
N SER A 138 25.74 -22.72 -18.86
CA SER A 138 26.61 -22.29 -17.77
C SER A 138 27.90 -21.68 -18.34
N GLU A 139 27.97 -20.36 -18.37
CA GLU A 139 29.24 -19.63 -18.40
C GLU A 139 29.34 -18.83 -17.09
N GLY A 140 30.41 -19.13 -16.34
CA GLY A 140 30.80 -18.31 -15.22
C GLY A 140 31.27 -16.97 -15.76
N ASP A 141 30.51 -15.93 -15.47
CA ASP A 141 31.01 -14.57 -15.43
C ASP A 141 30.14 -13.78 -14.45
N HIS A 142 30.77 -12.91 -13.69
CA HIS A 142 30.15 -12.00 -12.75
C HIS A 142 29.10 -11.13 -13.45
N ALA A 143 27.86 -11.61 -13.53
CA ALA A 143 26.72 -10.79 -13.88
C ALA A 143 26.57 -9.72 -12.77
N PRO A 144 26.63 -8.41 -13.08
CA PRO A 144 26.38 -7.40 -12.08
C PRO A 144 24.97 -7.62 -11.55
N ALA A 145 24.83 -7.71 -10.23
CA ALA A 145 23.54 -7.86 -9.56
C ALA A 145 22.54 -6.91 -10.21
N ALA A 146 21.50 -7.46 -10.86
CA ALA A 146 20.44 -6.65 -11.44
C ALA A 146 19.90 -5.76 -10.32
N SER A 147 20.08 -4.45 -10.45
CA SER A 147 19.66 -3.50 -9.42
C SER A 147 18.19 -3.71 -9.12
N ASP A 148 17.83 -4.05 -7.87
CA ASP A 148 16.45 -4.21 -7.43
C ASP A 148 15.73 -2.86 -7.55
N LYS A 149 15.14 -2.60 -8.72
CA LYS A 149 14.40 -1.36 -9.01
C LYS A 149 13.19 -1.21 -8.08
N GLY A 150 12.67 -2.32 -7.55
CA GLY A 150 11.57 -2.33 -6.60
C GLY A 150 11.95 -1.84 -5.20
N ALA A 151 13.26 -1.81 -4.86
CA ALA A 151 13.75 -1.23 -3.62
C ALA A 151 13.34 0.25 -3.47
N LYS A 152 13.22 0.99 -4.59
CA LYS A 152 12.69 2.37 -4.63
C LYS A 152 11.35 2.51 -3.90
N TYR A 153 10.50 1.49 -3.88
CA TYR A 153 9.15 1.59 -3.30
C TYR A 153 9.04 0.95 -1.91
N ARG A 154 10.15 0.48 -1.34
CA ARG A 154 10.20 -0.17 -0.02
C ARG A 154 11.16 0.54 0.93
N ASP A 155 12.29 1.03 0.42
CA ASP A 155 13.29 1.72 1.19
C ASP A 155 12.93 3.20 1.39
N HIS A 156 12.88 3.61 2.65
CA HIS A 156 12.64 4.98 3.07
C HIS A 156 13.65 5.97 2.47
N ALA A 157 14.87 5.52 2.15
CA ALA A 157 15.91 6.36 1.53
C ALA A 157 15.42 7.03 0.23
N SER A 158 14.58 6.36 -0.55
CA SER A 158 13.99 6.90 -1.78
C SER A 158 13.10 8.13 -1.52
N VAL A 159 12.31 8.10 -0.45
CA VAL A 159 11.42 9.20 -0.06
C VAL A 159 12.23 10.36 0.49
N TRP A 160 13.28 10.07 1.25
CA TRP A 160 14.20 11.10 1.72
C TRP A 160 14.94 11.77 0.56
N ALA A 161 15.43 10.99 -0.41
CA ALA A 161 16.03 11.52 -1.64
C ALA A 161 15.06 12.41 -2.43
N ALA A 162 13.77 12.05 -2.52
CA ALA A 162 12.77 12.88 -3.18
C ALA A 162 12.51 14.23 -2.48
N LEU A 163 12.78 14.34 -1.17
CA LEU A 163 12.59 15.56 -0.38
C LEU A 163 13.87 16.39 -0.26
N GLU A 164 15.01 15.72 -0.04
CA GLU A 164 16.32 16.32 0.24
C GLU A 164 17.14 16.54 -1.05
N GLY A 165 16.74 15.89 -2.14
CA GLY A 165 17.38 15.94 -3.46
C GLY A 165 18.35 14.78 -3.69
N ASP A 166 18.53 14.44 -4.97
CA ASP A 166 19.46 13.46 -5.50
C ASP A 166 19.95 13.87 -6.91
N ALA A 167 20.32 12.90 -7.75
CA ALA A 167 20.74 13.18 -9.12
C ALA A 167 19.61 13.69 -10.05
N ASN A 168 18.35 13.36 -9.76
CA ASN A 168 17.19 13.64 -10.61
C ASN A 168 16.28 14.73 -10.04
N VAL A 169 16.29 14.92 -8.71
CA VAL A 169 15.41 15.84 -7.98
C VAL A 169 16.26 16.76 -7.11
N ARG A 170 15.86 18.02 -6.97
CA ARG A 170 16.52 18.99 -6.07
C ARG A 170 15.73 19.16 -4.78
N ALA A 171 16.43 19.53 -3.72
CA ALA A 171 15.80 19.94 -2.47
C ALA A 171 14.74 21.03 -2.75
N GLY A 172 13.52 20.80 -2.28
CA GLY A 172 12.42 21.71 -2.51
C GLY A 172 11.82 21.63 -3.92
N ASP A 173 12.12 20.65 -4.77
CA ASP A 173 11.26 20.39 -5.94
C ASP A 173 9.89 19.87 -5.50
N VAL A 174 9.84 19.14 -4.38
CA VAL A 174 8.62 18.69 -3.70
C VAL A 174 8.59 19.27 -2.29
N ARG A 175 7.41 19.71 -1.83
CA ARG A 175 7.18 20.06 -0.43
C ARG A 175 5.97 19.33 0.12
N LEU A 176 6.04 18.92 1.38
CA LEU A 176 4.93 18.27 2.07
C LEU A 176 4.28 19.26 3.04
N LEU A 177 2.96 19.29 3.06
CA LEU A 177 2.18 20.15 3.96
C LEU A 177 2.03 19.51 5.34
N SER A 178 1.91 20.29 6.40
CA SER A 178 1.51 19.75 7.71
C SER A 178 0.04 19.33 7.64
N LEU A 179 -0.27 18.07 7.98
CA LEU A 179 -1.65 17.60 8.08
C LEU A 179 -2.42 18.44 9.11
N LYS A 180 -1.80 18.76 10.25
CA LYS A 180 -2.38 19.65 11.26
C LYS A 180 -2.70 21.04 10.68
N TRP A 181 -1.78 21.64 9.92
CA TRP A 181 -2.02 22.95 9.29
C TRP A 181 -3.14 22.88 8.26
N LEU A 182 -3.14 21.86 7.41
CA LEU A 182 -4.14 21.65 6.36
C LEU A 182 -5.55 21.48 6.96
N MET A 183 -5.67 20.71 8.05
CA MET A 183 -6.93 20.58 8.78
C MET A 183 -7.38 21.91 9.40
N ALA A 184 -6.45 22.70 9.94
CA ALA A 184 -6.77 24.02 10.50
C ALA A 184 -7.19 25.05 9.42
N LEU A 185 -6.66 24.95 8.20
CA LEU A 185 -7.13 25.74 7.06
C LEU A 185 -8.57 25.38 6.70
N ALA A 186 -8.88 24.08 6.65
CA ALA A 186 -10.23 23.59 6.39
C ALA A 186 -11.23 24.06 7.46
N ASP A 187 -10.84 24.07 8.73
CA ASP A 187 -11.68 24.53 9.86
C ASP A 187 -12.05 26.01 9.74
N LYS A 188 -11.20 26.82 9.10
CA LYS A 188 -11.46 28.23 8.80
C LYS A 188 -12.30 28.43 7.53
N GLY A 189 -12.69 27.35 6.86
CA GLY A 189 -13.37 27.39 5.56
C GLY A 189 -12.50 27.90 4.42
N GLY A 190 -11.17 27.84 4.55
CA GLY A 190 -10.24 28.32 3.52
C GLY A 190 -10.10 27.36 2.35
N ALA A 191 -9.80 27.90 1.17
CA ALA A 191 -9.30 27.13 0.02
C ALA A 191 -7.77 27.07 0.06
N LEU A 192 -7.17 26.00 -0.49
CA LEU A 192 -5.71 25.83 -0.48
C LEU A 192 -5.04 26.71 -1.56
N PRO A 193 -4.21 27.71 -1.18
CA PRO A 193 -3.46 28.52 -2.13
C PRO A 193 -2.46 27.70 -2.95
N ARG A 194 -1.88 28.30 -3.99
CA ARG A 194 -0.78 27.66 -4.72
C ARG A 194 0.39 27.44 -3.79
N ARG A 195 1.17 26.39 -4.05
CA ARG A 195 2.39 26.11 -3.28
C ARG A 195 3.25 27.34 -3.00
N GLN A 196 3.55 28.16 -4.01
CA GLN A 196 4.42 29.33 -3.86
C GLN A 196 3.81 30.50 -3.07
N GLU A 197 2.51 30.44 -2.76
CA GLU A 197 1.78 31.44 -1.97
C GLU A 197 1.56 30.98 -0.52
N LEU A 198 1.86 29.71 -0.23
CA LEU A 198 1.72 29.15 1.10
C LEU A 198 2.83 29.66 2.03
N PRO A 199 2.49 29.97 3.29
CA PRO A 199 3.48 30.42 4.24
C PRO A 199 4.36 29.25 4.69
N GLU A 200 5.57 29.53 5.19
CA GLU A 200 6.55 28.50 5.52
C GLU A 200 6.07 27.51 6.60
N GLU A 201 5.24 27.97 7.54
CA GLU A 201 4.63 27.12 8.56
C GLU A 201 3.62 26.11 8.02
N ALA A 202 3.17 26.25 6.78
CA ALA A 202 2.31 25.27 6.14
C ALA A 202 3.06 23.96 5.82
N PHE A 203 4.40 24.02 5.76
CA PHE A 203 5.23 22.91 5.29
C PHE A 203 5.95 22.17 6.42
N VAL A 204 6.19 20.88 6.19
CA VAL A 204 7.02 20.04 7.07
C VAL A 204 8.30 19.65 6.33
N THR A 205 9.45 19.97 6.92
CA THR A 205 10.78 19.62 6.39
C THR A 205 11.09 18.14 6.59
N ALA A 206 11.99 17.58 5.78
CA ALA A 206 12.48 16.21 5.95
C ALA A 206 13.05 15.96 7.37
N ALA A 207 13.79 16.93 7.92
CA ALA A 207 14.30 16.84 9.29
C ALA A 207 13.18 16.83 10.36
N GLN A 208 12.09 17.57 10.16
CA GLN A 208 10.90 17.46 11.02
C GLN A 208 10.23 16.09 10.88
N LEU A 209 10.08 15.57 9.65
CA LEU A 209 9.48 14.25 9.40
C LEU A 209 10.31 13.13 10.04
N ARG A 210 11.64 13.13 9.93
CA ARG A 210 12.51 12.16 10.61
C ARG A 210 12.37 12.23 12.14
N ARG A 211 12.20 13.44 12.70
CA ARG A 211 11.93 13.59 14.14
C ARG A 211 10.56 13.02 14.54
N ILE A 212 9.54 13.21 13.70
CA ILE A 212 8.22 12.61 13.91
C ILE A 212 8.30 11.09 13.81
N GLU A 213 9.01 10.56 12.81
CA GLU A 213 9.23 9.13 12.60
C GLU A 213 9.93 8.50 13.81
N ALA A 214 10.99 9.16 14.31
CA ALA A 214 11.68 8.78 15.54
C ALA A 214 10.80 8.85 16.80
N GLY A 215 9.64 9.52 16.73
CA GLY A 215 8.61 9.56 17.76
C GLY A 215 7.74 8.29 17.83
N ALA A 216 7.81 7.39 16.84
CA ALA A 216 7.05 6.14 16.84
C ALA A 216 7.24 5.36 18.15
N ARG A 217 6.16 4.71 18.59
CA ARG A 217 6.18 3.86 19.79
C ARG A 217 6.98 2.59 19.54
N ARG A 218 7.46 2.01 20.65
CA ARG A 218 8.11 0.71 20.63
C ARG A 218 7.05 -0.38 20.74
N GLY A 219 7.13 -1.37 19.86
CA GLY A 219 6.24 -2.53 19.83
C GLY A 219 7.02 -3.83 19.84
N PHE A 220 6.28 -4.94 19.83
CA PHE A 220 6.86 -6.26 19.61
C PHE A 220 7.16 -6.45 18.12
N ASP A 221 8.36 -6.94 17.77
CA ASP A 221 8.72 -7.19 16.38
C ASP A 221 8.19 -8.55 15.91
N THR A 222 6.90 -8.57 15.57
CA THR A 222 6.21 -9.79 15.11
C THR A 222 6.82 -10.36 13.83
N ARG A 223 7.37 -9.51 12.95
CA ARG A 223 8.00 -9.96 11.68
C ARG A 223 9.28 -10.72 11.96
N GLU A 224 10.15 -10.14 12.78
CA GLU A 224 11.42 -10.79 13.14
C GLU A 224 11.17 -12.05 13.96
N TYR A 225 10.24 -12.00 14.92
CA TYR A 225 9.81 -13.19 15.67
C TYR A 225 9.31 -14.29 14.73
N SER A 226 8.46 -13.97 13.75
CA SER A 226 7.94 -14.97 12.80
C SER A 226 9.04 -15.56 11.92
N LYS A 227 10.04 -14.76 11.50
CA LYS A 227 11.20 -15.28 10.75
C LYS A 227 12.05 -16.21 11.59
N LEU A 228 12.33 -15.85 12.84
CA LEU A 228 13.08 -16.69 13.78
C LEU A 228 12.32 -17.98 14.08
N LEU A 229 11.00 -17.91 14.22
CA LEU A 229 10.14 -19.08 14.41
C LEU A 229 10.16 -20.01 13.19
N GLN A 230 10.09 -19.46 11.97
CA GLN A 230 10.23 -20.26 10.74
C GLN A 230 11.61 -20.90 10.64
N ARG A 231 12.68 -20.18 11.00
CA ARG A 231 14.05 -20.74 11.05
C ARG A 231 14.15 -21.86 12.07
N MET A 232 13.54 -21.71 13.25
CA MET A 232 13.51 -22.76 14.27
C MET A 232 12.89 -24.06 13.76
N PHE A 233 11.80 -23.97 12.97
CA PHE A 233 11.16 -25.15 12.37
C PHE A 233 11.89 -25.71 11.15
N ALA A 234 12.69 -24.91 10.45
CA ALA A 234 13.46 -25.34 9.29
C ALA A 234 14.81 -25.97 9.67
N ASP A 235 15.60 -25.26 10.48
CA ASP A 235 16.96 -25.63 10.89
C ASP A 235 17.13 -25.34 12.38
N TYR A 236 16.70 -26.28 13.23
CA TYR A 236 16.80 -26.12 14.68
C TYR A 236 18.27 -26.11 15.14
N THR A 237 18.66 -25.01 15.80
CA THR A 237 19.95 -24.87 16.50
C THR A 237 19.67 -24.18 17.84
N PHE A 238 20.44 -24.53 18.88
CA PHE A 238 20.33 -23.90 20.22
C PHE A 238 20.48 -22.36 20.19
N SER A 239 21.29 -21.82 19.27
CA SER A 239 21.41 -20.38 19.06
C SER A 239 20.11 -19.74 18.56
N THR A 240 19.39 -20.42 17.65
CA THR A 240 18.11 -19.96 17.11
C THR A 240 17.04 -19.91 18.20
N GLU A 241 17.07 -20.86 19.14
CA GLU A 241 16.19 -20.86 20.31
C GLU A 241 16.47 -19.69 21.25
N LEU A 242 17.75 -19.44 21.56
CA LEU A 242 18.14 -18.30 22.38
C LEU A 242 17.80 -16.96 21.70
N GLU A 243 17.97 -16.87 20.38
CA GLU A 243 17.57 -15.70 19.59
C GLU A 243 16.06 -15.50 19.58
N LEU A 244 15.27 -16.56 19.44
CA LEU A 244 13.81 -16.50 19.52
C LEU A 244 13.37 -16.02 20.91
N MET A 245 13.95 -16.58 21.97
CA MET A 245 13.66 -16.16 23.35
C MET A 245 14.07 -14.70 23.60
N ALA A 246 15.26 -14.30 23.15
CA ALA A 246 15.70 -12.91 23.23
C ALA A 246 14.77 -11.96 22.45
N SER A 247 14.24 -12.40 21.31
CA SER A 247 13.34 -11.60 20.47
C SER A 247 12.02 -11.26 21.17
N LEU A 248 11.52 -12.11 22.09
CA LEU A 248 10.33 -11.84 22.92
C LEU A 248 10.48 -10.57 23.78
N PHE A 249 11.72 -10.24 24.16
CA PHE A 249 12.04 -9.05 24.95
C PHE A 249 12.53 -7.87 24.09
N ARG A 250 12.87 -8.10 22.82
CA ARG A 250 13.27 -7.03 21.91
C ARG A 250 12.06 -6.18 21.54
N ARG A 251 12.19 -4.88 21.78
CA ARG A 251 11.19 -3.88 21.40
C ARG A 251 11.74 -3.02 20.26
N LYS A 252 11.18 -3.18 19.07
CA LYS A 252 11.52 -2.37 17.89
C LYS A 252 10.67 -1.11 17.87
N ARG A 253 11.28 0.02 17.53
CA ARG A 253 10.57 1.26 17.27
C ARG A 253 10.06 1.24 15.83
N ASN A 254 8.88 1.81 15.57
CA ASN A 254 8.28 1.80 14.23
C ASN A 254 8.19 0.38 13.66
N VAL A 255 7.49 -0.51 14.38
CA VAL A 255 7.41 -1.94 14.02
C VAL A 255 6.80 -2.19 12.64
N ASP A 256 5.94 -1.28 12.20
CA ASP A 256 5.29 -1.32 10.89
C ASP A 256 6.14 -0.70 9.77
N GLU A 257 7.30 -0.10 10.10
CA GLU A 257 8.23 0.53 9.14
C GLU A 257 7.56 1.61 8.29
N LEU A 258 6.72 2.44 8.93
CA LEU A 258 5.91 3.47 8.27
C LEU A 258 6.64 4.82 8.22
N LEU A 259 6.31 5.61 7.21
CA LEU A 259 6.69 7.01 7.14
C LEU A 259 5.54 7.90 7.64
N PRO A 260 5.83 9.02 8.33
CA PRO A 260 4.80 9.97 8.76
C PRO A 260 4.32 10.84 7.58
N ILE A 261 3.89 10.19 6.48
CA ILE A 261 3.51 10.83 5.22
C ILE A 261 2.15 10.30 4.77
N VAL A 262 1.31 11.21 4.31
CA VAL A 262 0.02 10.93 3.69
C VAL A 262 0.00 11.49 2.27
N SER A 263 -0.33 10.68 1.28
CA SER A 263 -0.62 11.13 -0.08
C SER A 263 -2.12 11.19 -0.31
N ILE A 264 -2.63 12.30 -0.83
CA ILE A 264 -4.06 12.49 -1.07
C ILE A 264 -4.32 12.40 -2.57
N SER A 265 -5.06 11.37 -2.99
CA SER A 265 -5.62 11.26 -4.33
C SER A 265 -7.04 11.83 -4.34
N TYR A 266 -7.32 12.76 -5.25
CA TYR A 266 -8.57 13.50 -5.28
C TYR A 266 -8.86 14.06 -6.68
N CYS A 267 -10.10 14.50 -6.89
CA CYS A 267 -10.55 14.97 -8.18
C CYS A 267 -10.30 16.47 -8.34
N TRP A 268 -9.67 16.91 -9.43
CA TRP A 268 -9.74 18.34 -9.77
C TRP A 268 -11.18 18.68 -10.20
N LEU A 269 -11.79 19.67 -9.55
CA LEU A 269 -13.13 20.14 -9.87
C LEU A 269 -13.15 21.00 -11.13
N GLU A 270 -12.14 21.85 -11.31
CA GLU A 270 -11.98 22.73 -12.47
C GLU A 270 -10.58 22.52 -13.10
N ALA A 271 -10.41 22.89 -14.37
CA ALA A 271 -9.11 22.79 -15.05
C ALA A 271 -8.05 23.74 -14.45
N ALA A 272 -8.49 24.93 -14.03
CA ALA A 272 -7.62 25.98 -13.48
C ALA A 272 -7.19 25.72 -12.04
N HIS A 273 -8.09 25.19 -11.22
CA HIS A 273 -7.90 25.02 -9.79
C HIS A 273 -8.63 23.76 -9.30
N PRO A 274 -7.99 22.93 -8.46
CA PRO A 274 -8.60 21.69 -7.98
C PRO A 274 -9.86 21.90 -7.13
N ASP A 275 -9.85 22.92 -6.27
CA ASP A 275 -10.90 23.16 -5.26
C ASP A 275 -11.00 24.65 -4.89
N ARG A 276 -11.53 25.48 -5.81
CA ARG A 276 -11.47 26.95 -5.71
C ARG A 276 -12.18 27.50 -4.47
N GLU A 277 -13.24 26.83 -4.06
CA GLU A 277 -14.07 27.19 -2.89
C GLU A 277 -13.65 26.45 -1.61
N GLY A 278 -12.65 25.56 -1.65
CA GLY A 278 -12.24 24.78 -0.48
C GLY A 278 -13.22 23.69 -0.06
N ARG A 279 -14.19 23.31 -0.91
CA ARG A 279 -15.24 22.32 -0.61
C ARG A 279 -14.68 20.92 -0.46
N GLN A 280 -13.72 20.53 -1.31
CA GLN A 280 -13.05 19.23 -1.16
C GLN A 280 -12.16 19.19 0.06
N LEU A 281 -11.45 20.27 0.37
CA LEU A 281 -10.63 20.37 1.57
C LEU A 281 -11.49 20.25 2.84
N GLN A 282 -12.66 20.89 2.86
CA GLN A 282 -13.64 20.74 3.95
C GLN A 282 -14.17 19.31 4.06
N LEU A 283 -14.54 18.69 2.93
CA LEU A 283 -14.99 17.29 2.89
C LEU A 283 -13.89 16.35 3.42
N LEU A 284 -12.65 16.50 2.93
CA LEU A 284 -11.50 15.73 3.36
C LEU A 284 -11.26 15.86 4.86
N SER A 285 -11.21 17.08 5.40
CA SER A 285 -11.03 17.33 6.84
C SER A 285 -12.13 16.67 7.67
N ARG A 286 -13.40 16.82 7.26
CA ARG A 286 -14.55 16.21 7.93
C ARG A 286 -14.43 14.69 7.96
N LYS A 287 -14.11 14.07 6.82
CA LYS A 287 -13.98 12.61 6.72
C LYS A 287 -12.78 12.09 7.50
N LEU A 288 -11.62 12.72 7.40
CA LEU A 288 -10.43 12.31 8.15
C LEU A 288 -10.65 12.38 9.68
N ARG A 289 -11.53 13.27 10.17
CA ARG A 289 -11.92 13.33 11.59
C ARG A 289 -12.89 12.23 11.99
N SER A 290 -13.81 11.83 11.11
CA SER A 290 -14.80 10.79 11.43
C SER A 290 -14.21 9.39 11.48
N LEU A 291 -13.05 9.16 10.86
CA LEU A 291 -12.39 7.85 10.85
C LEU A 291 -12.05 7.33 12.26
N TYR A 292 -11.96 6.00 12.37
CA TYR A 292 -11.45 5.30 13.56
C TYR A 292 -12.23 5.61 14.84
N GLY A 293 -13.57 5.60 14.74
CA GLY A 293 -14.46 5.82 15.88
C GLY A 293 -14.46 7.28 16.35
N GLY A 294 -14.31 8.24 15.42
CA GLY A 294 -14.29 9.67 15.71
C GLY A 294 -12.97 10.21 16.29
N ARG A 295 -11.97 9.35 16.51
CA ARG A 295 -10.60 9.81 16.87
C ARG A 295 -9.91 10.51 15.71
N GLY A 296 -10.29 10.17 14.48
CA GLY A 296 -9.71 10.66 13.25
C GLY A 296 -8.34 10.07 12.93
N LEU A 297 -7.90 10.24 11.68
CA LEU A 297 -6.60 9.76 11.20
C LEU A 297 -5.44 10.32 12.04
N LEU A 298 -5.43 11.63 12.28
CA LEU A 298 -4.37 12.27 13.09
C LEU A 298 -4.35 11.76 14.54
N GLY A 299 -5.52 11.40 15.10
CA GLY A 299 -5.61 10.76 16.42
C GLY A 299 -4.94 9.38 16.42
N ALA A 300 -5.27 8.54 15.43
CA ALA A 300 -4.64 7.22 15.27
C ALA A 300 -3.12 7.30 15.04
N CYS A 301 -2.66 8.28 14.25
CA CYS A 301 -1.23 8.53 14.03
C CYS A 301 -0.52 8.93 15.34
N ARG A 302 -1.13 9.79 16.17
CA ARG A 302 -0.58 10.19 17.47
C ARG A 302 -0.50 9.04 18.46
N GLU A 303 -1.48 8.14 18.45
CA GLU A 303 -1.43 6.91 19.24
C GLU A 303 -0.27 6.00 18.84
N TYR A 304 0.16 6.04 17.58
CA TYR A 304 1.36 5.34 17.12
C TYR A 304 2.66 6.10 17.41
N GLY A 305 2.58 7.38 17.75
CA GLY A 305 3.73 8.25 18.08
C GLY A 305 4.05 9.30 17.01
N PHE A 306 3.30 9.34 15.91
CA PHE A 306 3.41 10.40 14.89
C PHE A 306 2.62 11.63 15.33
N SER A 307 3.33 12.64 15.82
CA SER A 307 2.72 13.88 16.34
C SER A 307 1.98 14.71 15.27
N ASP A 308 2.42 14.58 14.01
CA ASP A 308 1.86 15.19 12.79
C ASP A 308 2.21 14.30 11.59
N MET A 309 1.71 14.62 10.39
CA MET A 309 2.03 13.93 9.14
C MET A 309 2.35 14.95 8.05
N GLY A 310 3.31 14.63 7.17
CA GLY A 310 3.54 15.37 5.92
C GLY A 310 2.53 14.96 4.87
N VAL A 311 1.85 15.89 4.23
CA VAL A 311 0.81 15.64 3.23
C VAL A 311 1.38 15.96 1.85
N PHE A 312 1.43 14.94 0.99
CA PHE A 312 1.59 15.13 -0.44
C PHE A 312 0.20 15.38 -1.05
N LEU A 313 0.07 16.55 -1.67
CA LEU A 313 -1.10 16.95 -2.44
C LEU A 313 -0.55 17.71 -3.65
N ASP A 314 -0.71 17.17 -4.86
CA ASP A 314 -0.13 17.70 -6.10
C ASP A 314 -0.15 19.25 -6.23
N TRP A 315 -1.27 19.89 -5.90
CA TRP A 315 -1.48 21.34 -5.91
C TRP A 315 -0.62 22.10 -4.90
N GLY A 316 -0.50 21.57 -3.68
CA GLY A 316 0.28 22.18 -2.60
C GLY A 316 1.75 21.74 -2.57
N SER A 317 2.07 20.61 -3.22
CA SER A 317 3.39 19.98 -3.20
C SER A 317 4.26 20.34 -4.40
N GLY A 318 3.66 20.67 -5.55
CA GLY A 318 4.35 21.12 -6.75
C GLY A 318 4.10 22.60 -7.09
N TYR A 319 4.95 23.22 -7.92
CA TYR A 319 4.72 24.59 -8.39
C TYR A 319 3.57 24.67 -9.40
N GLN A 320 2.62 25.57 -9.15
CA GLN A 320 1.38 25.68 -9.92
C GLN A 320 1.30 26.97 -10.72
N LYS A 321 0.57 26.94 -11.84
CA LYS A 321 0.24 28.15 -12.63
C LYS A 321 -0.81 28.97 -11.90
N ASP A 322 -0.92 30.24 -12.24
CA ASP A 322 -1.89 31.16 -11.63
C ASP A 322 -3.32 30.92 -12.15
N PRO A 323 -4.24 30.40 -11.33
CA PRO A 323 -5.62 30.17 -11.75
C PRO A 323 -6.37 31.46 -12.08
N ALA A 324 -5.95 32.63 -11.56
CA ALA A 324 -6.60 33.91 -11.86
C ALA A 324 -6.34 34.38 -13.30
N LEU A 325 -5.26 33.87 -13.92
CA LEU A 325 -4.94 34.12 -15.33
C LEU A 325 -5.59 33.09 -16.27
N TRP A 326 -6.26 32.07 -15.74
CA TRP A 326 -7.04 31.14 -16.56
C TRP A 326 -8.24 31.84 -17.20
N ARG A 327 -8.55 31.45 -18.44
CA ARG A 327 -9.68 31.96 -19.20
C ARG A 327 -10.55 30.79 -19.65
N ALA A 328 -11.86 31.00 -19.68
CA ALA A 328 -12.84 29.95 -20.00
C ALA A 328 -12.54 29.27 -21.35
N TRP A 329 -12.08 30.04 -22.34
CA TRP A 329 -11.70 29.54 -23.66
C TRP A 329 -10.56 28.52 -23.64
N MET A 330 -9.68 28.57 -22.64
CA MET A 330 -8.57 27.60 -22.49
C MET A 330 -9.07 26.19 -22.11
N SER A 331 -10.35 26.06 -21.76
CA SER A 331 -11.02 24.79 -21.47
C SER A 331 -12.15 24.46 -22.45
N LEU A 332 -12.41 25.29 -23.48
CA LEU A 332 -13.55 25.09 -24.38
C LEU A 332 -13.33 23.85 -25.26
N PRO A 333 -14.15 22.80 -25.09
CA PRO A 333 -13.97 21.56 -25.84
C PRO A 333 -14.02 21.72 -27.34
N ALA A 334 -14.97 22.54 -27.80
CA ALA A 334 -15.25 22.74 -29.20
C ALA A 334 -14.03 23.32 -29.95
N LEU A 335 -13.30 24.27 -29.35
CA LEU A 335 -12.08 24.84 -29.93
C LEU A 335 -11.02 23.79 -30.25
N TYR A 336 -10.80 22.82 -29.35
CA TYR A 336 -9.77 21.79 -29.53
C TYR A 336 -10.18 20.67 -30.49
N SER A 337 -11.44 20.62 -30.91
CA SER A 337 -11.95 19.65 -31.89
C SER A 337 -12.07 20.20 -33.32
N MET A 338 -11.85 21.50 -33.51
CA MET A 338 -11.96 22.17 -34.80
C MET A 338 -10.69 22.04 -35.63
N SER A 339 -10.86 22.00 -36.95
CA SER A 339 -9.77 22.16 -37.91
C SER A 339 -9.24 23.60 -37.95
N ASP A 340 -8.00 23.79 -38.44
CA ASP A 340 -7.41 25.13 -38.57
C ASP A 340 -8.28 26.09 -39.41
N ASP A 341 -8.98 25.59 -40.43
CA ASP A 341 -9.88 26.39 -41.25
C ASP A 341 -11.16 26.79 -40.50
N GLU A 342 -11.67 25.94 -39.62
CA GLU A 342 -12.81 26.25 -38.75
C GLU A 342 -12.42 27.27 -37.69
N LEU A 343 -11.24 27.12 -37.08
CA LEU A 343 -10.71 28.04 -36.07
C LEU A 343 -10.54 29.46 -36.60
N ARG A 344 -10.12 29.64 -37.86
CA ARG A 344 -10.05 30.96 -38.51
C ARG A 344 -11.40 31.66 -38.65
N ARG A 345 -12.51 30.92 -38.56
CA ARG A 345 -13.89 31.44 -38.67
C ARG A 345 -14.54 31.68 -37.31
N VAL A 346 -13.91 31.26 -36.21
CA VAL A 346 -14.41 31.48 -34.85
C VAL A 346 -14.16 32.94 -34.46
N ASP A 347 -15.24 33.66 -34.15
CA ASP A 347 -15.18 35.01 -33.59
C ASP A 347 -15.19 34.96 -32.05
N SER A 348 -14.60 36.00 -31.46
CA SER A 348 -14.58 36.32 -30.04
C SER A 348 -15.94 36.31 -29.35
N GLU A 349 -17.04 36.66 -30.03
CA GLU A 349 -18.40 36.61 -29.48
C GLU A 349 -18.88 35.17 -29.24
N TRP A 350 -18.51 34.22 -30.11
CA TRP A 350 -18.87 32.81 -29.97
C TRP A 350 -18.21 32.16 -28.75
N ILE A 351 -16.95 32.52 -28.48
CA ILE A 351 -16.19 32.09 -27.30
C ILE A 351 -16.86 32.55 -25.99
N VAL A 352 -17.57 33.69 -26.01
CA VAL A 352 -18.26 34.25 -24.83
C VAL A 352 -19.62 33.58 -24.60
N ASP A 353 -20.29 33.08 -25.64
CA ASP A 353 -21.60 32.43 -25.52
C ASP A 353 -21.47 30.98 -25.01
N GLU A 354 -20.45 30.25 -25.49
CA GLU A 354 -20.15 28.88 -25.09
C GLU A 354 -19.60 28.75 -23.64
N ARG A 355 -19.42 29.88 -22.95
CA ARG A 355 -19.02 30.00 -21.53
C ARG A 355 -19.98 29.29 -20.56
N HIS A 356 -21.16 28.88 -21.02
CA HIS A 356 -22.20 28.23 -20.23
C HIS A 356 -22.28 26.70 -20.37
N SER A 357 -21.51 26.09 -21.27
CA SER A 357 -21.46 24.63 -21.46
C SER A 357 -20.12 24.08 -21.00
N HIS A 358 -20.03 23.74 -19.71
CA HIS A 358 -18.88 23.02 -19.14
C HIS A 358 -18.92 21.53 -19.52
N GLU A 359 -18.84 21.21 -20.81
CA GLU A 359 -18.81 19.83 -21.29
C GLU A 359 -17.40 19.24 -21.25
N ALA A 360 -17.33 17.91 -21.13
CA ALA A 360 -16.07 17.19 -21.16
C ALA A 360 -15.55 17.03 -22.59
N LEU A 361 -14.26 17.27 -22.78
CA LEU A 361 -13.56 17.06 -24.05
C LEU A 361 -13.50 15.58 -24.46
N ALA A 362 -13.61 15.36 -25.77
CA ALA A 362 -13.37 14.06 -26.40
C ALA A 362 -11.91 13.61 -26.29
N GLU A 363 -11.67 12.29 -26.38
CA GLU A 363 -10.34 11.67 -26.35
C GLU A 363 -9.38 12.33 -27.35
N GLY A 364 -8.16 12.67 -26.91
CA GLY A 364 -7.08 13.14 -27.78
C GLY A 364 -6.97 14.65 -27.99
N ALA A 365 -7.81 15.46 -27.35
CA ALA A 365 -7.68 16.92 -27.40
C ALA A 365 -6.35 17.38 -26.76
N MET A 366 -5.36 17.61 -27.62
CA MET A 366 -4.07 18.17 -27.26
C MET A 366 -4.32 19.62 -26.82
N TYR A 367 -4.16 19.92 -25.52
CA TYR A 367 -4.45 21.24 -24.92
C TYR A 367 -3.51 22.39 -25.33
N ALA A 368 -2.84 22.26 -26.47
CA ALA A 368 -2.05 23.31 -27.04
C ALA A 368 -2.42 23.42 -28.51
N MET A 369 -3.46 24.20 -28.79
CA MET A 369 -3.49 24.92 -30.07
C MET A 369 -2.14 25.65 -30.18
N SER A 370 -1.46 25.48 -31.32
CA SER A 370 -0.19 26.16 -31.52
C SER A 370 -0.40 27.68 -31.41
N GLU A 371 0.63 28.43 -30.98
CA GLU A 371 0.52 29.90 -30.97
C GLU A 371 0.19 30.43 -32.37
N GLU A 372 0.66 29.75 -33.42
CA GLU A 372 0.35 30.06 -34.83
C GLU A 372 -1.14 29.88 -35.14
N THR A 373 -1.74 28.78 -34.68
CA THR A 373 -3.18 28.53 -34.83
C THR A 373 -4.00 29.57 -34.07
N LEU A 374 -3.63 29.87 -32.81
CA LEU A 374 -4.31 30.91 -32.01
C LEU A 374 -4.21 32.28 -32.67
N HIS A 375 -3.04 32.65 -33.19
CA HIS A 375 -2.82 33.93 -33.85
C HIS A 375 -3.67 34.11 -35.11
N SER A 376 -4.03 33.01 -35.79
CA SER A 376 -4.88 33.02 -36.99
C SER A 376 -6.37 33.25 -36.72
N MET A 377 -6.82 33.24 -35.47
CA MET A 377 -8.22 33.46 -35.08
C MET A 377 -8.57 34.96 -35.00
N ALA A 378 -9.86 35.31 -35.12
CA ALA A 378 -10.32 36.65 -34.78
C ALA A 378 -10.14 36.87 -33.26
N ASP A 379 -9.35 37.86 -32.86
CA ASP A 379 -8.75 38.07 -31.51
C ASP A 379 -7.53 37.21 -31.14
N GLY A 380 -6.85 36.61 -32.12
CA GLY A 380 -5.69 35.75 -31.89
C GLY A 380 -4.57 36.37 -31.05
N GLU A 381 -4.29 37.67 -31.22
CA GLU A 381 -3.32 38.39 -30.39
C GLU A 381 -3.68 38.39 -28.90
N ARG A 382 -4.95 38.61 -28.57
CA ARG A 382 -5.45 38.57 -27.19
C ARG A 382 -5.33 37.17 -26.62
N LEU A 383 -5.78 36.15 -27.36
CA LEU A 383 -5.73 34.75 -26.92
C LEU A 383 -4.29 34.29 -26.66
N VAL A 384 -3.36 34.64 -27.56
CA VAL A 384 -1.93 34.36 -27.37
C VAL A 384 -1.38 35.11 -26.14
N ALA A 385 -1.72 36.39 -25.96
CA ALA A 385 -1.26 37.17 -24.80
C ALA A 385 -1.77 36.59 -23.47
N GLU A 386 -3.05 36.23 -23.39
CA GLU A 386 -3.65 35.58 -22.21
C GLU A 386 -3.01 34.22 -21.93
N ARG A 387 -2.78 33.40 -22.96
CA ARG A 387 -2.11 32.11 -22.79
C ARG A 387 -0.68 32.27 -22.33
N ARG A 388 0.07 33.20 -22.91
CA ARG A 388 1.46 33.51 -22.50
C ARG A 388 1.50 33.99 -21.06
N ALA A 389 0.59 34.86 -20.64
CA ALA A 389 0.50 35.31 -19.25
C ALA A 389 0.25 34.12 -18.29
N TYR A 390 -0.69 33.23 -18.62
CA TYR A 390 -0.93 32.03 -17.84
C TYR A 390 0.29 31.09 -17.81
N GLU A 391 0.96 30.85 -18.93
CA GLU A 391 2.17 30.01 -18.99
C GLU A 391 3.36 30.63 -18.24
N GLN A 392 3.50 31.96 -18.27
CA GLN A 392 4.59 32.69 -17.61
C GLN A 392 4.36 32.90 -16.11
N SER A 393 3.17 32.59 -15.61
CA SER A 393 2.87 32.60 -14.17
C SER A 393 3.68 31.61 -13.34
N ARG A 394 4.37 30.66 -13.98
CA ARG A 394 5.48 29.89 -13.41
C ARG A 394 6.79 30.36 -14.03
N THR A 395 7.76 30.68 -13.19
CA THR A 395 9.12 31.00 -13.66
C THR A 395 9.78 29.78 -14.31
N GLY A 396 10.86 29.99 -15.07
CA GLY A 396 11.62 28.90 -15.70
C GLY A 396 12.08 27.83 -14.70
N GLU A 397 12.60 28.24 -13.54
CA GLU A 397 13.02 27.30 -12.50
C GLU A 397 11.83 26.57 -11.87
N GLN A 398 10.70 27.24 -11.66
CA GLN A 398 9.48 26.60 -11.15
C GLN A 398 8.93 25.55 -12.13
N LYS A 399 8.98 25.83 -13.44
CA LYS A 399 8.62 24.85 -14.49
C LYS A 399 9.54 23.64 -14.45
N ALA A 400 10.85 23.85 -14.33
CA ALA A 400 11.83 22.78 -14.25
C ALA A 400 11.65 21.93 -12.98
N ALA A 401 11.43 22.57 -11.82
CA ALA A 401 11.14 21.89 -10.55
C ALA A 401 9.86 21.06 -10.62
N PHE A 402 8.78 21.60 -11.18
CA PHE A 402 7.54 20.87 -11.40
C PHE A 402 7.75 19.66 -12.33
N GLY A 403 8.52 19.83 -13.41
CA GLY A 403 8.88 18.73 -14.32
C GLY A 403 9.65 17.62 -13.61
N ARG A 404 10.68 17.96 -12.81
CA ARG A 404 11.46 16.99 -12.03
C ARG A 404 10.56 16.23 -11.04
N MET A 405 9.72 16.94 -10.29
CA MET A 405 8.73 16.31 -9.40
C MET A 405 7.83 15.32 -10.17
N LEU A 406 7.21 15.78 -11.27
CA LEU A 406 6.23 15.01 -12.03
C LEU A 406 6.84 13.72 -12.61
N HIS A 407 8.03 13.82 -13.18
CA HIS A 407 8.65 12.69 -13.91
C HIS A 407 9.47 11.75 -13.01
N HIS A 408 9.92 12.20 -11.84
CA HIS A 408 10.83 11.40 -11.01
C HIS A 408 10.26 10.97 -9.65
N THR A 409 9.19 11.61 -9.17
CA THR A 409 8.65 11.35 -7.82
C THR A 409 7.16 11.00 -7.77
N MET A 410 6.39 11.28 -8.82
CA MET A 410 4.93 11.14 -8.78
C MET A 410 4.47 9.71 -8.47
N ASP A 411 5.16 8.72 -9.05
CA ASP A 411 4.97 7.30 -8.77
C ASP A 411 5.21 6.94 -7.29
N LEU A 412 6.26 7.50 -6.71
CA LEU A 412 6.73 7.19 -5.35
C LEU A 412 5.66 7.50 -4.29
N TRP A 413 5.00 8.67 -4.37
CA TRP A 413 4.05 9.12 -3.34
C TRP A 413 2.82 8.23 -3.20
N TYR A 414 2.44 7.52 -4.26
CA TYR A 414 1.28 6.64 -4.25
C TYR A 414 1.64 5.16 -4.19
N ALA A 415 2.85 4.76 -4.61
CA ALA A 415 3.25 3.36 -4.68
C ALA A 415 4.16 2.89 -3.53
N HIS A 416 4.81 3.82 -2.81
CA HIS A 416 5.75 3.45 -1.75
C HIS A 416 5.06 2.83 -0.53
N ALA A 417 5.45 1.60 -0.17
CA ALA A 417 4.74 0.75 0.80
C ALA A 417 4.65 1.30 2.23
N ALA A 418 5.48 2.29 2.58
CA ALA A 418 5.47 2.97 3.89
C ALA A 418 4.65 4.27 3.93
N VAL A 419 4.11 4.74 2.79
CA VAL A 419 3.31 5.96 2.71
C VAL A 419 1.84 5.62 2.90
N THR A 420 1.09 6.45 3.62
CA THR A 420 -0.37 6.29 3.72
C THR A 420 -1.02 6.99 2.53
N VAL A 421 -1.89 6.33 1.79
CA VAL A 421 -2.65 6.91 0.67
C VAL A 421 -4.11 7.08 1.07
N VAL A 422 -4.64 8.29 0.91
CA VAL A 422 -6.05 8.61 1.11
C VAL A 422 -6.69 8.89 -0.24
N LEU A 423 -7.75 8.15 -0.54
CA LEU A 423 -8.57 8.29 -1.74
C LEU A 423 -9.81 9.11 -1.37
N LEU A 424 -9.91 10.34 -1.87
CA LEU A 424 -11.11 11.16 -1.80
C LEU A 424 -12.06 10.80 -2.94
N THR A 425 -12.69 9.63 -2.84
CA THR A 425 -13.58 9.09 -3.89
C THR A 425 -14.95 9.78 -3.92
N GLN A 426 -15.39 10.32 -2.78
CA GLN A 426 -16.62 11.10 -2.65
C GLN A 426 -16.42 12.55 -3.12
N LEU A 427 -17.34 13.05 -3.92
CA LEU A 427 -17.44 14.46 -4.30
C LEU A 427 -18.14 15.29 -3.21
N PRO A 428 -17.84 16.59 -3.09
CA PRO A 428 -18.55 17.48 -2.17
C PRO A 428 -20.03 17.61 -2.54
N ASP A 429 -20.87 17.88 -1.55
CA ASP A 429 -22.32 18.01 -1.72
C ASP A 429 -22.69 19.21 -2.62
N GLU A 430 -21.91 20.29 -2.52
CA GLU A 430 -22.00 21.47 -3.36
C GLU A 430 -20.83 21.47 -4.36
N LEU A 431 -21.17 21.43 -5.65
CA LEU A 431 -20.23 21.42 -6.77
C LEU A 431 -20.24 22.76 -7.51
N PRO A 432 -19.13 23.14 -8.18
CA PRO A 432 -19.10 24.35 -8.99
C PRO A 432 -20.20 24.37 -10.05
N ALA A 433 -20.66 25.58 -10.40
CA ALA A 433 -21.68 25.74 -11.42
C ALA A 433 -21.27 25.08 -12.74
N GLY A 434 -22.17 24.29 -13.32
CA GLY A 434 -21.93 23.55 -14.56
C GLY A 434 -20.99 22.34 -14.45
N PHE A 435 -20.58 21.94 -13.24
CA PHE A 435 -19.78 20.73 -13.08
C PHE A 435 -20.54 19.48 -13.56
N ASP A 436 -19.94 18.73 -14.48
CA ASP A 436 -20.45 17.43 -14.94
C ASP A 436 -20.35 16.38 -13.83
N THR A 437 -21.49 16.06 -13.20
CA THR A 437 -21.60 15.07 -12.11
C THR A 437 -21.28 13.64 -12.54
N THR A 438 -21.24 13.34 -13.84
CA THR A 438 -20.79 12.03 -14.33
C THR A 438 -19.27 11.86 -14.20
N ARG A 439 -18.54 12.96 -13.98
CA ARG A 439 -17.10 12.93 -13.69
C ARG A 439 -16.89 12.54 -12.23
N THR A 440 -16.85 11.25 -11.96
CA THR A 440 -16.53 10.67 -10.65
C THR A 440 -15.04 10.38 -10.49
N TYR A 441 -14.62 9.99 -9.30
CA TYR A 441 -13.23 9.61 -9.03
C TYR A 441 -12.73 8.52 -9.99
N GLU A 442 -13.55 7.51 -10.27
CA GLU A 442 -13.20 6.38 -11.13
C GLU A 442 -13.19 6.72 -12.62
N SER A 443 -13.80 7.85 -13.02
CA SER A 443 -13.86 8.27 -14.41
C SER A 443 -12.63 9.09 -14.84
N ARG A 444 -11.64 9.29 -13.96
CA ARG A 444 -10.48 10.17 -14.18
C ARG A 444 -9.19 9.36 -14.27
N GLY A 445 -8.30 9.77 -15.17
CA GLY A 445 -7.07 9.03 -15.47
C GLY A 445 -6.04 9.06 -14.33
N TRP A 446 -5.75 10.24 -13.78
CA TRP A 446 -4.78 10.39 -12.68
C TRP A 446 -5.23 9.68 -11.40
N THR A 447 -6.48 9.85 -10.97
CA THR A 447 -7.03 9.15 -9.79
C THR A 447 -7.03 7.62 -9.97
N THR A 448 -7.21 7.14 -11.20
CA THR A 448 -7.07 5.72 -11.54
C THR A 448 -5.62 5.26 -11.38
N PHE A 449 -4.65 6.03 -11.88
CA PHE A 449 -3.22 5.77 -11.70
C PHE A 449 -2.83 5.72 -10.22
N GLU A 450 -3.25 6.71 -9.44
CA GLU A 450 -2.92 6.87 -8.03
C GLU A 450 -3.48 5.70 -7.21
N ARG A 451 -4.75 5.35 -7.42
CA ARG A 451 -5.37 4.21 -6.75
C ARG A 451 -4.74 2.88 -7.13
N CYS A 452 -4.51 2.63 -8.43
CA CYS A 452 -3.89 1.39 -8.87
C CYS A 452 -2.45 1.25 -8.37
N SER A 453 -1.69 2.36 -8.29
CA SER A 453 -0.33 2.39 -7.72
C SER A 453 -0.34 2.04 -6.23
N ALA A 454 -1.30 2.59 -5.47
CA ALA A 454 -1.49 2.25 -4.06
C ALA A 454 -1.82 0.77 -3.84
N GLU A 455 -2.49 0.12 -4.78
CA GLU A 455 -2.88 -1.28 -4.67
C GLU A 455 -1.77 -2.27 -5.09
N LEU A 456 -0.61 -1.81 -5.55
CA LEU A 456 0.48 -2.70 -6.02
C LEU A 456 1.18 -3.44 -4.87
N SER A 457 1.56 -2.75 -3.79
CA SER A 457 2.43 -3.32 -2.75
C SER A 457 2.13 -2.91 -1.31
N HIS A 458 1.14 -2.05 -1.07
CA HIS A 458 0.82 -1.64 0.30
C HIS A 458 0.35 -2.84 1.13
N PRO A 459 0.92 -3.05 2.33
CA PRO A 459 0.51 -4.15 3.18
C PRO A 459 -0.93 -3.93 3.69
N PHE A 460 -1.76 -4.96 3.56
CA PHE A 460 -3.15 -4.92 4.00
C PHE A 460 -3.31 -4.85 5.53
N ARG A 461 -2.40 -5.50 6.26
CA ARG A 461 -2.42 -5.59 7.72
C ARG A 461 -1.15 -5.00 8.29
N LEU A 462 -1.34 -4.06 9.21
CA LEU A 462 -0.31 -3.52 10.10
C LEU A 462 -0.40 -4.24 11.45
N PHE A 463 0.70 -4.28 12.17
CA PHE A 463 0.83 -4.95 13.46
C PHE A 463 0.47 -4.02 14.62
N SER A 464 0.88 -2.75 14.59
CA SER A 464 0.70 -1.82 15.70
C SER A 464 -0.02 -0.53 15.32
N ALA A 465 0.11 -0.06 14.08
CA ALA A 465 -0.59 1.13 13.61
C ALA A 465 -2.11 0.91 13.60
N GLY A 466 -2.84 1.87 14.17
CA GLY A 466 -4.30 1.83 14.31
C GLY A 466 -5.09 2.31 13.09
N TRP A 467 -4.43 2.54 11.95
CA TRP A 467 -5.05 3.00 10.70
C TRP A 467 -4.74 2.05 9.53
N LYS A 468 -5.35 2.31 8.38
CA LYS A 468 -5.11 1.56 7.12
C LYS A 468 -4.16 2.35 6.24
N LEU A 469 -3.30 1.68 5.47
CA LEU A 469 -2.40 2.38 4.55
C LEU A 469 -3.11 2.91 3.30
N VAL A 470 -4.13 2.22 2.81
CA VAL A 470 -4.96 2.73 1.71
C VAL A 470 -6.35 3.00 2.27
N ILE A 471 -6.67 4.28 2.44
CA ILE A 471 -7.89 4.78 3.08
C ILE A 471 -8.80 5.28 1.98
N ASP A 472 -10.01 4.76 1.89
CA ASP A 472 -11.08 5.37 1.10
C ASP A 472 -12.00 6.11 2.06
N VAL A 473 -12.11 7.43 1.89
CA VAL A 473 -12.89 8.26 2.82
C VAL A 473 -14.41 8.10 2.65
N ALA A 474 -14.86 7.44 1.57
CA ALA A 474 -16.25 7.04 1.43
C ALA A 474 -16.61 5.87 2.36
N ASP A 475 -15.63 5.09 2.81
CA ASP A 475 -15.81 4.02 3.79
C ASP A 475 -15.63 4.57 5.22
N GLU A 476 -16.66 4.44 6.06
CA GLU A 476 -16.62 4.89 7.47
C GLU A 476 -15.55 4.16 8.30
N ALA A 477 -15.21 2.92 7.94
CA ALA A 477 -14.13 2.17 8.55
C ALA A 477 -12.74 2.65 8.10
N GLY A 478 -12.67 3.50 7.06
CA GLY A 478 -11.44 4.10 6.55
C GLY A 478 -10.53 3.12 5.83
N GLY A 479 -11.08 2.07 5.23
CA GLY A 479 -10.34 1.11 4.42
C GLY A 479 -10.80 1.17 2.97
N ALA A 480 -9.86 1.27 2.02
CA ALA A 480 -10.22 1.09 0.62
C ALA A 480 -10.64 -0.36 0.34
N LYS A 481 -11.64 -0.53 -0.54
CA LYS A 481 -11.98 -1.86 -1.08
C LYS A 481 -10.74 -2.41 -1.78
N MET A 482 -10.13 -3.43 -1.18
CA MET A 482 -8.91 -4.04 -1.71
C MET A 482 -9.22 -4.76 -3.02
N ARG A 483 -8.41 -4.50 -4.04
CA ARG A 483 -8.52 -5.07 -5.39
C ARG A 483 -7.24 -5.84 -5.70
N LEU A 484 -7.27 -6.76 -6.65
CA LEU A 484 -6.04 -7.35 -7.16
C LEU A 484 -5.23 -6.29 -7.92
N PRO A 485 -3.88 -6.29 -7.80
CA PRO A 485 -3.03 -5.37 -8.54
C PRO A 485 -3.37 -5.36 -10.03
N ALA A 486 -3.48 -4.17 -10.63
CA ALA A 486 -3.77 -4.07 -12.05
C ALA A 486 -2.49 -4.30 -12.87
N THR A 487 -2.54 -5.23 -13.81
CA THR A 487 -1.48 -5.38 -14.82
C THR A 487 -1.45 -4.16 -15.74
N PRO A 488 -0.33 -3.87 -16.42
CA PRO A 488 -0.26 -2.82 -17.44
C PRO A 488 -1.39 -2.86 -18.48
N ALA A 489 -1.67 -4.03 -19.06
CA ALA A 489 -2.76 -4.19 -20.03
C ALA A 489 -4.15 -3.87 -19.42
N ARG A 490 -4.35 -4.19 -18.14
CA ARG A 490 -5.58 -3.81 -17.45
C ARG A 490 -5.64 -2.30 -17.21
N MET A 491 -4.52 -1.69 -16.82
CA MET A 491 -4.43 -0.25 -16.63
C MET A 491 -4.77 0.50 -17.93
N GLU A 492 -4.23 0.05 -19.06
CA GLU A 492 -4.57 0.59 -20.38
C GLU A 492 -6.09 0.54 -20.65
N ALA A 493 -6.72 -0.62 -20.39
CA ALA A 493 -8.16 -0.79 -20.56
C ALA A 493 -9.01 0.07 -19.59
N LEU A 494 -8.50 0.38 -18.40
CA LEU A 494 -9.15 1.30 -17.46
C LEU A 494 -8.99 2.74 -17.94
N LEU A 495 -7.78 3.14 -18.34
CA LEU A 495 -7.50 4.48 -18.86
C LEU A 495 -8.26 4.78 -20.15
N ALA A 496 -8.55 3.77 -20.99
CA ALA A 496 -9.39 3.93 -22.17
C ALA A 496 -10.84 4.35 -21.88
N LYS A 497 -11.30 4.21 -20.63
CA LYS A 497 -12.62 4.67 -20.20
C LYS A 497 -12.56 5.99 -19.41
N CYS A 498 -11.36 6.50 -19.15
CA CYS A 498 -11.12 7.66 -18.31
C CYS A 498 -11.07 8.95 -19.13
N ARG A 499 -11.47 10.06 -18.49
CA ARG A 499 -11.35 11.41 -19.02
C ARG A 499 -10.19 12.14 -18.31
N PHE A 500 -9.46 12.98 -19.06
CA PHE A 500 -8.36 13.79 -18.52
C PHE A 500 -8.73 15.28 -18.53
N THR A 501 -8.50 15.98 -17.42
CA THR A 501 -8.96 17.36 -17.23
C THR A 501 -8.06 18.41 -17.87
N ASN A 502 -6.76 18.13 -18.05
CA ASN A 502 -5.74 19.11 -18.43
C ASN A 502 -4.85 18.67 -19.62
N GLY A 503 -5.37 17.84 -20.52
CA GLY A 503 -4.58 17.34 -21.66
C GLY A 503 -3.37 16.49 -21.25
N ALA A 504 -3.39 15.96 -20.02
CA ALA A 504 -2.41 14.99 -19.60
C ALA A 504 -2.47 13.78 -20.53
N ASP A 505 -1.30 13.39 -21.02
CA ASP A 505 -1.19 12.34 -22.03
C ASP A 505 -1.44 10.97 -21.37
N LYS A 506 -2.48 10.29 -21.85
CA LYS A 506 -2.80 8.89 -21.50
C LYS A 506 -1.57 8.00 -21.67
N GLY A 507 -0.76 8.24 -22.71
CA GLY A 507 0.49 7.53 -22.96
C GLY A 507 1.51 7.76 -21.84
N THR A 508 1.71 9.01 -21.43
CA THR A 508 2.60 9.36 -20.31
C THR A 508 2.16 8.70 -18.99
N VAL A 509 0.87 8.73 -18.66
CA VAL A 509 0.36 8.10 -17.43
C VAL A 509 0.48 6.57 -17.49
N LEU A 510 0.20 5.97 -18.64
CA LEU A 510 0.38 4.53 -18.85
C LEU A 510 1.84 4.11 -18.74
N ALA A 511 2.75 4.85 -19.38
CA ALA A 511 4.19 4.59 -19.33
C ALA A 511 4.74 4.70 -17.91
N LEU A 512 4.30 5.70 -17.14
CA LEU A 512 4.67 5.83 -15.73
C LEU A 512 4.17 4.64 -14.91
N TYR A 513 2.92 4.20 -15.14
CA TYR A 513 2.36 3.04 -14.46
C TYR A 513 3.10 1.75 -14.82
N GLU A 514 3.40 1.53 -16.10
CA GLU A 514 4.15 0.38 -16.59
C GLU A 514 5.51 0.26 -15.91
N GLN A 515 6.25 1.36 -15.83
CA GLN A 515 7.55 1.39 -15.14
C GLN A 515 7.40 1.08 -13.65
N THR A 516 6.39 1.66 -13.00
CA THR A 516 6.09 1.46 -11.57
C THR A 516 5.73 0.01 -11.28
N ALA A 517 4.76 -0.54 -12.01
CA ALA A 517 4.28 -1.90 -11.86
C ALA A 517 5.38 -2.93 -12.19
N ALA A 518 6.16 -2.72 -13.24
CA ALA A 518 7.27 -3.60 -13.58
C ALA A 518 8.37 -3.60 -12.51
N ALA A 519 8.70 -2.42 -11.94
CA ALA A 519 9.69 -2.33 -10.87
C ALA A 519 9.21 -3.00 -9.57
N ILE A 520 7.95 -2.80 -9.18
CA ILE A 520 7.39 -3.40 -7.97
C ILE A 520 7.17 -4.89 -8.19
N LEU A 521 6.26 -5.27 -9.10
CA LEU A 521 5.84 -6.66 -9.28
C LEU A 521 6.98 -7.55 -9.79
N GLY A 522 7.91 -7.00 -10.58
CA GLY A 522 9.09 -7.72 -11.04
C GLY A 522 10.12 -8.00 -9.94
N SER A 523 10.02 -7.34 -8.77
CA SER A 523 10.89 -7.57 -7.61
C SER A 523 10.27 -8.47 -6.53
N LEU A 524 9.01 -8.88 -6.68
CA LEU A 524 8.28 -9.65 -5.67
C LEU A 524 8.42 -11.16 -5.90
N ASP A 525 8.98 -11.87 -4.91
CA ASP A 525 8.98 -13.34 -4.91
C ASP A 525 7.61 -13.93 -4.55
N LYS A 526 6.84 -13.22 -3.72
CA LYS A 526 5.53 -13.65 -3.20
C LYS A 526 4.59 -12.47 -3.05
N LEU A 527 3.40 -12.59 -3.63
CA LEU A 527 2.30 -11.65 -3.43
C LEU A 527 1.30 -12.22 -2.42
N SER A 528 1.15 -11.57 -1.27
CA SER A 528 0.15 -11.97 -0.27
C SER A 528 -1.18 -11.27 -0.52
N VAL A 529 -2.18 -12.02 -0.99
CA VAL A 529 -3.58 -11.58 -1.10
C VAL A 529 -4.45 -12.05 0.07
N ALA A 530 -3.81 -12.42 1.20
CA ALA A 530 -4.51 -12.93 2.38
C ALA A 530 -5.55 -11.91 2.88
N GLY A 531 -6.80 -12.37 3.03
CA GLY A 531 -7.94 -11.52 3.42
C GLY A 531 -8.75 -10.95 2.26
N LEU A 532 -8.34 -11.15 1.00
CA LEU A 532 -9.19 -10.87 -0.17
C LEU A 532 -10.16 -12.00 -0.45
N PRO A 533 -11.46 -11.73 -0.61
CA PRO A 533 -12.37 -12.70 -1.19
C PRO A 533 -12.05 -12.85 -2.67
N LEU A 534 -11.37 -13.93 -3.05
CA LEU A 534 -11.13 -14.26 -4.45
C LEU A 534 -12.42 -14.81 -5.06
N VAL A 535 -13.08 -14.00 -5.90
CA VAL A 535 -14.39 -14.31 -6.48
C VAL A 535 -14.24 -14.48 -7.98
N ARG A 536 -14.51 -15.70 -8.48
CA ARG A 536 -14.43 -16.00 -9.92
C ARG A 536 -15.42 -15.13 -10.69
N GLY A 537 -14.93 -14.46 -11.74
CA GLY A 537 -15.73 -13.58 -12.58
C GLY A 537 -15.93 -12.17 -12.01
N ASP A 538 -15.52 -11.90 -10.77
CA ASP A 538 -15.52 -10.55 -10.22
C ASP A 538 -14.56 -9.65 -10.99
N VAL A 539 -14.98 -8.40 -11.19
CA VAL A 539 -14.23 -7.43 -11.98
C VAL A 539 -12.85 -7.18 -11.36
N TRP A 540 -12.73 -7.14 -10.03
CA TRP A 540 -11.54 -6.71 -9.30
C TRP A 540 -10.82 -7.82 -8.53
N CYS A 541 -11.52 -8.90 -8.18
CA CYS A 541 -11.01 -9.97 -7.32
C CYS A 541 -11.00 -11.36 -7.98
N SER A 542 -11.18 -11.45 -9.31
CA SER A 542 -11.09 -12.73 -10.01
C SER A 542 -9.63 -13.20 -10.15
N PRO A 543 -9.27 -14.44 -9.73
CA PRO A 543 -7.93 -14.99 -9.88
C PRO A 543 -7.40 -15.00 -11.31
N SER A 544 -8.28 -15.09 -12.31
CA SER A 544 -7.91 -15.02 -13.73
C SER A 544 -7.27 -13.69 -14.14
N ARG A 545 -7.32 -12.67 -13.28
CA ARG A 545 -6.71 -11.35 -13.49
C ARG A 545 -5.25 -11.28 -13.01
N LEU A 546 -4.76 -12.32 -12.33
CA LEU A 546 -3.36 -12.46 -11.91
C LEU A 546 -2.50 -13.25 -12.91
N ALA A 547 -3.15 -13.88 -13.90
CA ALA A 547 -2.54 -14.82 -14.85
C ALA A 547 -1.94 -14.11 -16.07
#